data_AF-A0A6J1NBE5-F1
#
_entry.id   AF-A0A6J1NBE5-F1
#
_cell.length_a   1.000
_cell.length_b   1.000
_cell.length_c   1.000
_cell.angle_alpha   90.00
_cell.angle_beta   90.00
_cell.angle_gamma   90.00
#
_symmetry.space_group_name_H-M   'P 1'
#
loop_
_entity.id
_entity.type
_entity.pdbx_description
1 polymer ?
#
loop_
_entity_poly.entity_id
_entity_poly.type
_entity_poly.pdbx_seq_one_letter_code
_entity_poly.pdbx_strand_id
1 'polypeptide(L)'
;MGIISSKDTRHVRSFITPLGYLFIDCVRKLLNSTTFDYTLNKFILSFLQNSPSDLNYKDPSSRLIDLRDEDFDYWTQRIESLKNDHQEISHIIEQEYQKTIDNTYKLIHPPKITQEKIQKIKPCFDWQAKILQCYEDNPRQPLMCSAVVQAFTICVSSCQLED
;
A
#
# COMPACT_ATOMS: atom_id res chain seq x y z
N MET A 1 41.96 5.03 -20.03
CA MET A 1 42.62 3.72 -19.86
C MET A 1 42.83 3.53 -18.36
N GLY A 2 41.92 2.84 -17.66
CA GLY A 2 41.99 1.40 -17.33
C GLY A 2 43.10 1.19 -16.30
N ILE A 3 42.86 0.73 -15.06
CA ILE A 3 42.67 -0.70 -14.73
C ILE A 3 41.79 -0.87 -13.47
N ILE A 4 40.87 -1.81 -13.54
CA ILE A 4 40.04 -2.33 -12.44
C ILE A 4 40.88 -3.31 -11.62
N SER A 5 40.89 -3.19 -10.29
CA SER A 5 41.45 -4.23 -9.40
C SER A 5 40.34 -4.88 -8.59
N SER A 6 40.12 -6.16 -8.88
CA SER A 6 39.16 -7.06 -8.25
C SER A 6 39.77 -7.69 -7.00
N LYS A 7 39.12 -7.52 -5.84
CA LYS A 7 38.93 -8.53 -4.77
C LYS A 7 38.54 -7.85 -3.45
N ASP A 8 37.25 -7.81 -3.14
CA ASP A 8 36.84 -7.92 -1.74
C ASP A 8 35.44 -8.53 -1.60
N THR A 9 35.38 -9.85 -1.82
CA THR A 9 34.33 -10.70 -1.26
C THR A 9 34.77 -11.15 0.12
N ARG A 10 34.17 -10.61 1.18
CA ARG A 10 33.59 -11.40 2.29
C ARG A 10 32.95 -10.55 3.41
N HIS A 11 31.86 -11.11 3.95
CA HIS A 11 31.18 -10.80 5.22
C HIS A 11 30.14 -9.66 5.25
N VAL A 12 29.01 -9.89 4.57
CA VAL A 12 27.71 -9.41 5.06
C VAL A 12 27.39 -10.21 6.33
N ARG A 13 27.70 -9.67 7.51
CA ARG A 13 27.17 -10.18 8.78
C ARG A 13 25.68 -9.87 8.86
N SER A 14 24.89 -10.93 8.68
CA SER A 14 23.56 -11.15 9.22
C SER A 14 23.17 -10.20 10.38
N PHE A 15 22.20 -9.33 10.13
CA PHE A 15 21.26 -8.87 11.15
C PHE A 15 19.94 -9.62 10.95
N ILE A 16 19.90 -10.88 11.39
CA ILE A 16 18.62 -11.59 11.55
C ILE A 16 18.03 -11.11 12.87
N THR A 17 17.05 -10.22 12.78
CA THR A 17 16.20 -9.82 13.91
C THR A 17 15.30 -10.99 14.34
N PRO A 18 14.89 -11.07 15.62
CA PRO A 18 14.07 -12.17 16.15
C PRO A 18 12.68 -12.31 15.51
N LEU A 19 12.25 -11.35 14.69
CA LEU A 19 11.03 -11.42 13.88
C LEU A 19 11.18 -12.33 12.63
N GLY A 20 12.39 -12.53 12.12
CA GLY A 20 12.64 -13.37 10.95
C GLY A 20 12.50 -14.87 11.22
N TYR A 21 12.82 -15.31 12.44
CA TYR A 21 12.69 -16.73 12.83
C TYR A 21 11.22 -17.16 12.94
N LEU A 22 10.34 -16.29 13.45
CA LEU A 22 8.90 -16.59 13.52
C LEU A 22 8.26 -16.69 12.13
N PHE A 23 8.74 -15.92 11.15
CA PHE A 23 8.23 -15.98 9.78
C PHE A 23 8.70 -17.24 9.05
N ILE A 24 9.98 -17.61 9.20
CA ILE A 24 10.55 -18.82 8.57
C ILE A 24 9.96 -20.09 9.21
N ASP A 25 9.75 -20.12 10.52
CA ASP A 25 9.12 -21.26 11.17
C ASP A 25 7.62 -21.37 10.85
N CYS A 26 6.92 -20.26 10.63
CA CYS A 26 5.54 -20.27 10.14
C CYS A 26 5.44 -20.84 8.71
N VAL A 27 6.30 -20.38 7.80
CA VAL A 27 6.36 -20.87 6.41
C VAL A 27 6.78 -22.35 6.36
N ARG A 28 7.73 -22.77 7.21
CA ARG A 28 8.15 -24.17 7.32
C ARG A 28 7.04 -25.07 7.88
N LYS A 29 6.23 -24.59 8.83
CA LYS A 29 5.09 -25.33 9.39
C LYS A 29 3.93 -25.44 8.40
N LEU A 30 3.74 -24.42 7.55
CA LEU A 30 2.76 -24.44 6.46
C LEU A 30 3.17 -25.39 5.33
N LEU A 31 4.45 -25.41 4.96
CA LEU A 31 5.00 -26.31 3.92
C LEU A 31 5.04 -27.79 4.34
N ASN A 32 5.10 -28.09 5.65
CA ASN A 32 5.10 -29.47 6.15
C ASN A 32 3.70 -30.09 6.31
N SER A 33 2.63 -29.36 6.01
CA SER A 33 1.29 -29.95 5.87
C SER A 33 1.17 -30.59 4.48
N THR A 34 1.52 -31.87 4.39
CA THR A 34 1.66 -32.71 3.18
C THR A 34 0.36 -32.97 2.39
N THR A 35 -0.53 -32.00 2.27
CA THR A 35 -1.81 -32.16 1.57
C THR A 35 -2.13 -31.07 0.54
N PHE A 36 -1.30 -30.02 0.41
CA PHE A 36 -1.64 -28.88 -0.46
C PHE A 36 -0.87 -28.81 -1.80
N ASP A 37 0.18 -29.60 -1.98
CA ASP A 37 1.14 -29.41 -3.10
C ASP A 37 0.85 -30.23 -4.38
N TYR A 38 0.05 -31.29 -4.30
CA TYR A 38 -0.19 -32.17 -5.45
C TYR A 38 -1.33 -31.69 -6.36
N THR A 39 -2.29 -30.93 -5.83
CA THR A 39 -3.43 -30.40 -6.58
C THR A 39 -3.05 -29.18 -7.42
N LEU A 40 -2.25 -28.27 -6.87
CA LEU A 40 -1.83 -27.05 -7.58
C LEU A 40 -0.86 -27.38 -8.74
N ASN A 41 0.10 -28.29 -8.49
CA ASN A 41 1.00 -28.77 -9.54
C ASN A 41 0.26 -29.53 -10.65
N LYS A 42 -0.75 -30.33 -10.30
CA LYS A 42 -1.56 -31.05 -11.29
C LYS A 42 -2.44 -30.10 -12.11
N PHE A 43 -2.93 -29.02 -11.50
CA PHE A 43 -3.68 -27.98 -12.18
C PHE A 43 -2.80 -27.20 -13.17
N ILE A 44 -1.60 -26.78 -12.75
CA ILE A 44 -0.66 -26.05 -13.61
C ILE A 44 -0.14 -26.93 -14.76
N LEU A 45 0.16 -28.21 -14.50
CA LEU A 45 0.54 -29.16 -15.56
C LEU A 45 -0.57 -29.37 -16.59
N SER A 46 -1.83 -29.49 -16.14
CA SER A 46 -2.98 -29.62 -17.05
C SER A 46 -3.20 -28.38 -17.92
N PHE A 47 -2.83 -27.19 -17.43
CA PHE A 47 -2.95 -25.95 -18.17
C PHE A 47 -1.86 -25.82 -19.24
N LEU A 48 -0.63 -26.28 -18.96
CA LEU A 48 0.48 -26.26 -19.90
C LEU A 48 0.39 -27.33 -20.99
N GLN A 49 -0.35 -28.42 -20.76
CA GLN A 49 -0.52 -29.51 -21.73
C GLN A 49 -1.59 -29.24 -22.80
N ASN A 50 -2.39 -28.17 -22.66
CA ASN A 50 -3.43 -27.78 -23.63
C ASN A 50 -2.95 -26.77 -24.68
N SER A 51 -1.64 -26.65 -24.89
CA SER A 51 -1.10 -26.01 -26.09
C SER A 51 -1.43 -26.90 -27.30
N PRO A 52 -2.34 -26.50 -28.22
CA PRO A 52 -2.57 -27.27 -29.44
C PRO A 52 -1.39 -26.98 -30.37
N SER A 53 -0.37 -27.83 -30.31
CA SER A 53 0.66 -27.92 -31.33
C SER A 53 0.08 -28.74 -32.49
N ASP A 54 -0.68 -28.10 -33.39
CA ASP A 54 -0.90 -28.51 -34.80
C ASP A 54 -2.15 -27.83 -35.37
N LEU A 55 -1.97 -26.64 -35.97
CA LEU A 55 -2.96 -26.06 -36.89
C LEU A 55 -2.57 -26.40 -38.33
N ASN A 56 -2.90 -27.62 -38.76
CA ASN A 56 -2.91 -27.98 -40.17
C ASN A 56 -4.17 -27.40 -40.81
N TYR A 57 -4.07 -26.17 -41.34
CA TYR A 57 -5.18 -25.48 -41.98
C TYR A 57 -5.26 -25.88 -43.47
N LYS A 58 -6.18 -26.78 -43.82
CA LYS A 58 -6.57 -27.02 -45.21
C LYS A 58 -7.40 -25.83 -45.71
N ASP A 59 -6.93 -25.21 -46.78
CA ASP A 59 -7.54 -24.06 -47.43
C ASP A 59 -8.68 -24.46 -48.39
N PRO A 60 -9.88 -23.85 -48.28
CA PRO A 60 -10.78 -23.65 -49.40
C PRO A 60 -10.94 -22.15 -49.71
N SER A 61 -10.00 -21.63 -50.49
CA SER A 61 -10.16 -20.74 -51.66
C SER A 61 -11.27 -19.66 -51.59
N SER A 62 -10.78 -18.44 -51.34
CA SER A 62 -11.26 -17.14 -51.86
C SER A 62 -12.57 -16.52 -51.37
N ARG A 63 -13.52 -17.23 -50.75
CA ARG A 63 -14.67 -16.58 -50.05
C ARG A 63 -14.50 -16.45 -48.53
N LEU A 64 -13.47 -17.08 -47.99
CA LEU A 64 -13.09 -17.05 -46.58
C LEU A 64 -12.11 -15.91 -46.25
N ILE A 65 -11.55 -15.22 -47.25
CA ILE A 65 -10.54 -14.17 -47.00
C ILE A 65 -11.24 -12.92 -46.43
N ASP A 66 -12.36 -12.52 -47.02
CA ASP A 66 -13.14 -11.33 -46.61
C ASP A 66 -13.73 -11.46 -45.19
N LEU A 67 -14.22 -12.66 -44.83
CA LEU A 67 -14.72 -12.94 -43.47
C LEU A 67 -13.59 -13.07 -42.43
N ARG A 68 -12.39 -13.48 -42.86
CA ARG A 68 -11.21 -13.56 -41.97
C ARG A 68 -10.70 -12.18 -41.61
N ASP A 69 -10.82 -11.21 -42.51
CA ASP A 69 -10.36 -9.84 -42.27
C ASP A 69 -11.28 -9.11 -41.27
N GLU A 70 -12.61 -9.27 -41.39
CA GLU A 70 -13.57 -8.73 -40.41
C GLU A 70 -13.38 -9.36 -39.01
N ASP A 71 -13.21 -10.68 -38.93
CA ASP A 71 -12.94 -11.37 -37.67
C ASP A 71 -11.60 -10.94 -37.08
N PHE A 72 -10.56 -10.81 -37.91
CA PHE A 72 -9.23 -10.37 -37.48
C PHE A 72 -9.24 -8.96 -36.91
N ASP A 73 -9.94 -8.03 -37.56
CA ASP A 73 -10.09 -6.65 -37.10
C ASP A 73 -10.88 -6.59 -35.79
N TYR A 74 -11.97 -7.38 -35.67
CA TYR A 74 -12.74 -7.49 -34.43
C TYR A 74 -11.88 -7.99 -33.26
N TRP A 75 -11.11 -9.07 -33.46
CA TRP A 75 -10.25 -9.62 -32.42
C TRP A 75 -9.10 -8.69 -32.07
N THR A 76 -8.54 -7.98 -33.06
CA THR A 76 -7.48 -6.98 -32.84
C THR A 76 -8.00 -5.83 -31.99
N GLN A 77 -9.15 -5.25 -32.36
CA GLN A 77 -9.79 -4.19 -31.59
C GLN A 77 -10.14 -4.65 -30.17
N ARG A 78 -10.63 -5.88 -30.02
CA ARG A 78 -10.95 -6.45 -28.71
C ARG A 78 -9.72 -6.60 -27.82
N ILE A 79 -8.61 -7.09 -28.38
CA ILE A 79 -7.33 -7.22 -27.67
C ILE A 79 -6.78 -5.84 -27.30
N GLU A 80 -6.89 -4.86 -28.19
CA GLU A 80 -6.45 -3.50 -27.92
C GLU A 80 -7.28 -2.86 -26.79
N SER A 81 -8.61 -3.01 -26.81
CA SER A 81 -9.48 -2.60 -25.71
C SER A 81 -9.06 -3.23 -24.38
N LEU A 82 -8.81 -4.55 -24.35
CA LEU A 82 -8.36 -5.23 -23.13
C LEU A 82 -7.01 -4.72 -22.63
N LYS A 83 -6.08 -4.42 -23.54
CA LYS A 83 -4.79 -3.83 -23.18
C LYS A 83 -4.95 -2.44 -22.58
N ASN A 84 -5.80 -1.62 -23.18
CA ASN A 84 -6.08 -0.27 -22.71
C ASN A 84 -6.74 -0.31 -21.32
N ASP A 85 -7.75 -1.15 -21.13
CA ASP A 85 -8.42 -1.34 -19.83
C ASP A 85 -7.41 -1.80 -18.76
N HIS A 86 -6.53 -2.75 -19.10
CA HIS A 86 -5.50 -3.22 -18.18
C HIS A 86 -4.48 -2.12 -17.83
N GLN A 87 -4.09 -1.30 -18.80
CA GLN A 87 -3.19 -0.17 -18.57
C GLN A 87 -3.84 0.88 -17.67
N GLU A 88 -5.12 1.17 -17.86
CA GLU A 88 -5.88 2.08 -17.01
C GLU A 88 -5.97 1.56 -15.57
N ILE A 89 -6.33 0.30 -15.38
CA ILE A 89 -6.38 -0.32 -14.05
C ILE A 89 -5.00 -0.27 -13.37
N SER A 90 -3.94 -0.61 -14.10
CA SER A 90 -2.57 -0.58 -13.58
C SER A 90 -2.18 0.84 -13.15
N HIS A 91 -2.57 1.84 -13.94
CA HIS A 91 -2.31 3.24 -13.62
C HIS A 91 -3.04 3.69 -12.35
N ILE A 92 -4.32 3.34 -12.21
CA ILE A 92 -5.12 3.66 -11.01
C ILE A 92 -4.51 3.02 -9.77
N ILE A 93 -4.12 1.74 -9.84
CA ILE A 93 -3.52 1.03 -8.72
C ILE A 93 -2.21 1.70 -8.28
N GLU A 94 -1.34 2.04 -9.22
CA GLU A 94 -0.06 2.71 -8.90
C GLU A 94 -0.30 4.07 -8.26
N GLN A 95 -1.26 4.85 -8.76
CA GLN A 95 -1.64 6.13 -8.15
C GLN A 95 -2.14 5.98 -6.72
N GLU A 96 -3.05 5.02 -6.46
CA GLU A 96 -3.59 4.79 -5.11
C GLU A 96 -2.53 4.24 -4.15
N TYR A 97 -1.62 3.42 -4.66
CA TYR A 97 -0.47 2.94 -3.90
C TYR A 97 0.45 4.10 -3.47
N GLN A 98 0.82 4.98 -4.41
CA GLN A 98 1.66 6.13 -4.12
C GLN A 98 1.00 7.10 -3.14
N LYS A 99 -0.30 7.39 -3.31
CA LYS A 99 -1.08 8.19 -2.37
C LYS A 99 -1.06 7.58 -0.96
N THR A 100 -1.20 6.26 -0.86
CA THR A 100 -1.19 5.54 0.41
C THR A 100 0.17 5.66 1.09
N ILE A 101 1.27 5.54 0.34
CA ILE A 101 2.62 5.76 0.87
C ILE A 101 2.77 7.19 1.39
N ASP A 102 2.40 8.18 0.60
CA ASP A 102 2.57 9.59 0.95
C ASP A 102 1.77 9.95 2.21
N ASN A 103 0.53 9.46 2.30
CA ASN A 103 -0.32 9.65 3.48
C ASN A 103 0.28 8.94 4.71
N THR A 104 0.77 7.72 4.54
CA THR A 104 1.40 6.97 5.63
C THR A 104 2.68 7.68 6.11
N TYR A 105 3.48 8.21 5.19
CA TYR A 105 4.70 8.94 5.51
C TYR A 105 4.39 10.21 6.32
N LYS A 106 3.33 10.95 5.99
CA LYS A 106 2.87 12.11 6.77
C LYS A 106 2.45 11.74 8.19
N LEU A 107 1.85 10.56 8.39
CA LEU A 107 1.44 10.09 9.72
C LEU A 107 2.63 9.61 10.56
N ILE A 108 3.59 8.90 9.96
CA ILE A 108 4.78 8.38 10.64
C ILE A 108 5.78 9.51 10.95
N HIS A 109 5.88 10.48 10.06
CA HIS A 109 6.70 11.67 10.21
C HIS A 109 5.81 12.90 10.36
N PRO A 110 5.13 13.06 11.52
CA PRO A 110 4.39 14.28 11.77
C PRO A 110 5.36 15.48 11.63
N PRO A 111 4.89 16.60 11.06
CA PRO A 111 5.75 17.76 10.85
C PRO A 111 6.44 18.11 12.17
N LYS A 112 7.77 18.24 12.12
CA LYS A 112 8.58 18.61 13.30
C LYS A 112 7.90 19.79 13.98
N ILE A 113 7.49 19.62 15.23
CA ILE A 113 6.89 20.69 16.02
C ILE A 113 7.95 21.81 16.07
N THR A 114 7.73 22.87 15.30
CA THR A 114 8.66 24.01 15.27
C THR A 114 8.55 24.76 16.59
N GLN A 115 9.64 25.40 17.01
CA GLN A 115 9.65 26.18 18.24
C GLN A 115 8.59 27.30 18.22
N GLU A 116 8.25 27.81 17.03
CA GLU A 116 7.14 28.74 16.80
C GLU A 116 5.76 28.12 17.10
N LYS A 117 5.52 26.86 16.70
CA LYS A 117 4.28 26.12 17.04
C LYS A 117 4.15 25.93 18.56
N ILE A 118 5.26 25.61 19.23
CA ILE A 118 5.30 25.49 20.70
C ILE A 118 4.99 26.84 21.36
N GLN A 119 5.58 27.92 20.85
CA GLN A 119 5.34 29.28 21.38
C GLN A 119 3.89 29.74 21.18
N LYS A 120 3.24 29.39 20.07
CA LYS A 120 1.82 29.71 19.83
C LYS A 120 0.87 28.95 20.75
N ILE A 121 1.18 27.71 21.12
CA ILE A 121 0.35 26.87 22.01
C ILE A 121 0.62 27.18 23.50
N LYS A 122 1.81 27.72 23.84
CA LYS A 122 2.21 28.07 25.21
C LYS A 122 1.15 28.87 26.00
N PRO A 123 0.46 29.87 25.44
CA PRO A 123 -0.59 30.61 26.15
C PRO A 123 -1.82 29.76 26.51
N CYS A 124 -2.09 28.67 25.78
CA CYS A 124 -3.21 27.78 26.07
C CYS A 124 -2.90 26.75 27.18
N PHE A 125 -1.64 26.53 27.54
CA PHE A 125 -1.27 25.63 28.64
C PHE A 125 -1.79 26.14 30.00
N ASP A 126 -1.91 27.45 30.18
CA ASP A 126 -2.45 28.02 31.42
C ASP A 126 -3.91 27.62 31.66
N TRP A 127 -4.67 27.35 30.60
CA TRP A 127 -6.03 26.86 30.69
C TRP A 127 -6.11 25.38 31.11
N GLN A 128 -5.08 24.58 30.81
CA GLN A 128 -5.03 23.18 31.25
C GLN A 128 -5.04 23.08 32.77
N ALA A 129 -4.24 23.92 33.46
CA ALA A 129 -4.23 23.99 34.91
C ALA A 129 -5.59 24.39 35.49
N LYS A 130 -6.27 25.36 34.86
CA LYS A 130 -7.61 25.81 35.27
C LYS A 130 -8.69 24.74 35.10
N ILE A 131 -8.61 23.93 34.03
CA ILE A 131 -9.53 22.81 33.82
C ILE A 131 -9.35 21.76 34.90
N LEU A 132 -8.10 21.37 35.18
CA LEU A 132 -7.79 20.39 36.22
C LEU A 132 -8.29 20.86 37.58
N GLN A 133 -7.97 22.11 37.95
CA GLN A 133 -8.43 22.70 39.19
C GLN A 133 -9.96 22.71 39.29
N CYS A 134 -10.67 23.07 38.22
CA CYS A 134 -12.13 23.09 38.24
C CYS A 134 -12.73 21.69 38.49
N TYR A 135 -12.16 20.64 37.89
CA TYR A 135 -12.62 19.27 38.13
C TYR A 135 -12.28 18.76 39.53
N GLU A 136 -11.14 19.17 40.08
CA GLU A 136 -10.76 18.89 41.47
C GLU A 136 -11.71 19.56 42.46
N ASP A 137 -12.12 20.80 42.20
CA ASP A 137 -13.07 21.56 43.03
C ASP A 137 -14.53 21.06 42.87
N ASN A 138 -14.88 20.47 41.72
CA ASN A 138 -16.24 20.04 41.38
C ASN A 138 -16.33 18.55 40.98
N PRO A 139 -15.92 17.60 41.84
CA PRO A 139 -15.75 16.19 41.47
C PRO A 139 -17.05 15.47 41.10
N ARG A 140 -18.21 15.98 41.53
CA ARG A 140 -19.54 15.42 41.23
C ARG A 140 -20.36 16.27 40.26
N GLN A 141 -19.83 17.40 39.82
CA GLN A 141 -20.55 18.37 38.98
C GLN A 141 -19.66 18.89 37.83
N PRO A 142 -19.24 18.00 36.90
CA PRO A 142 -18.33 18.37 35.81
C PRO A 142 -18.91 19.44 34.87
N LEU A 143 -20.25 19.56 34.80
CA LEU A 143 -20.92 20.59 34.00
C LEU A 143 -20.60 22.03 34.45
N MET A 144 -20.21 22.22 35.71
CA MET A 144 -19.77 23.53 36.22
C MET A 144 -18.47 24.01 35.55
N CYS A 145 -17.67 23.07 35.00
CA CYS A 145 -16.41 23.37 34.31
C CYS A 145 -16.56 23.61 32.81
N SER A 146 -17.80 23.53 32.28
CA SER A 146 -18.08 23.69 30.86
C SER A 146 -17.55 25.00 30.28
N ALA A 147 -17.70 26.11 31.01
CA ALA A 147 -17.19 27.42 30.59
C ALA A 147 -15.65 27.45 30.49
N VAL A 148 -14.95 26.80 31.42
CA VAL A 148 -13.47 26.74 31.43
C VAL A 148 -12.96 25.86 30.28
N VAL A 149 -13.62 24.73 30.05
CA VAL A 149 -13.32 23.84 28.91
C VAL A 149 -13.57 24.55 27.59
N GLN A 150 -14.67 25.30 27.47
CA GLN A 150 -15.00 26.05 26.26
C GLN A 150 -13.95 27.13 25.97
N ALA A 151 -13.48 27.85 26.99
CA ALA A 151 -12.41 28.84 26.84
C ALA A 151 -11.09 28.22 26.36
N PHE A 152 -10.74 27.03 26.85
CA PHE A 152 -9.60 26.26 26.35
C PHE A 152 -9.79 25.84 24.88
N THR A 153 -10.96 25.32 24.52
CA THR A 153 -11.26 24.95 23.13
C THR A 153 -11.13 26.14 22.19
N ILE A 154 -11.63 27.31 22.58
CA ILE A 154 -11.46 28.55 21.82
C ILE A 154 -9.96 28.88 21.66
N CYS A 155 -9.19 28.81 22.74
CA CYS A 155 -7.75 29.06 22.71
C CYS A 155 -7.03 28.11 21.71
N VAL A 156 -7.25 26.81 21.84
CA VAL A 156 -6.61 25.80 20.96
C VAL A 156 -7.06 25.96 19.51
N SER A 157 -8.35 26.23 19.27
CA SER A 157 -8.87 26.43 17.92
C SER A 157 -8.25 27.64 17.23
N SER A 158 -7.98 28.73 17.96
CA SER A 158 -7.28 29.90 17.43
C SER A 158 -5.78 29.66 17.16
N CYS A 159 -5.22 28.59 17.73
CA CYS A 159 -3.84 28.18 17.51
C CYS A 159 -3.68 27.07 16.46
N GLN A 160 -4.78 26.44 16.02
CA GLN A 160 -4.75 25.51 14.90
C GLN A 160 -4.43 26.30 13.64
N LEU A 161 -3.20 26.12 13.17
CA LEU A 161 -2.78 26.58 11.86
C LEU A 161 -3.56 25.74 10.86
N GLU A 162 -4.40 26.37 10.05
CA GLU A 162 -4.85 25.80 8.79
C GLU A 162 -3.60 25.40 8.00
N ASP A 163 -3.54 24.14 7.56
CA ASP A 163 -2.51 23.61 6.66
C ASP A 163 -2.70 24.16 5.24
#